data_AF-A0A182JY06-F1
#
_entry.id   AF-A0A182JY06-F1
#
_cell.length_a   1.000
_cell.length_b   1.000
_cell.length_c   1.000
_cell.angle_alpha   90.00
_cell.angle_beta   90.00
_cell.angle_gamma   90.00
#
_symmetry.space_group_name_H-M   'P 1'
#
loop_
_entity.id
_entity.type
_entity.pdbx_description
1 polymer ?
#
loop_
_entity_poly.entity_id
_entity_poly.type
_entity_poly.pdbx_seq_one_letter_code
_entity_poly.pdbx_strand_id
1 'polypeptide(L)'
;MDAIMSKSSLATLATIATVLQFLTGTVFFVCDSSVICNRYIRKKSTGDTSAFPFISGFLSCFMWLKYGVLTEESTLILVNFIGSALFFSYAVVFFIFCVNKRE
;
A
#
# COMPACT_ATOMS: atom_id res chain seq x y z
N MET A 1 -19.15 -25.50 27.27
CA MET A 1 -17.87 -25.15 26.61
C MET A 1 -18.08 -24.41 25.27
N ASP A 2 -19.28 -24.44 24.69
CA ASP A 2 -19.57 -23.98 23.32
C ASP A 2 -19.44 -22.46 23.10
N ALA A 3 -19.72 -21.65 24.14
CA ALA A 3 -19.58 -20.20 24.07
C ALA A 3 -18.11 -19.72 24.07
N ILE A 4 -17.17 -20.54 24.54
CA ILE A 4 -15.73 -20.23 24.51
C ILE A 4 -15.16 -20.63 23.13
N MET A 5 -15.62 -21.75 22.58
CA MET A 5 -15.22 -22.26 21.26
C MET A 5 -15.73 -21.39 20.10
N SER A 6 -16.86 -20.69 20.27
CA SER A 6 -17.34 -19.69 19.29
C SER A 6 -16.51 -18.41 19.32
N LYS A 7 -16.12 -17.90 20.50
CA LYS A 7 -15.30 -16.69 20.65
C LYS A 7 -13.91 -16.85 20.05
N SER A 8 -13.27 -18.01 20.24
CA SER A 8 -11.98 -18.31 19.60
C SER A 8 -12.10 -18.36 18.08
N SER A 9 -13.18 -18.95 17.55
CA SER A 9 -13.43 -19.00 16.11
C SER A 9 -13.62 -17.60 15.51
N LEU A 10 -14.37 -16.72 16.19
CA LEU A 10 -14.53 -15.33 15.77
C LEU A 10 -13.21 -14.56 15.80
N ALA A 11 -12.37 -14.77 16.82
CA ALA A 11 -11.06 -14.12 16.91
C ALA A 11 -10.12 -14.55 15.78
N THR A 12 -10.10 -15.84 15.44
CA THR A 12 -9.31 -16.36 14.31
C THR A 12 -9.85 -15.85 12.97
N LEU A 13 -11.17 -15.75 12.80
CA LEU A 13 -11.76 -15.16 11.59
C LEU A 13 -11.43 -13.67 11.45
N ALA A 14 -11.48 -12.90 12.54
CA ALA A 14 -11.14 -11.48 12.53
C ALA A 14 -9.66 -11.25 12.16
N THR A 15 -8.76 -12.09 12.67
CA THR A 15 -7.33 -12.03 12.32
C THR A 15 -7.08 -12.42 10.86
N ILE A 16 -7.73 -13.47 10.35
CA ILE A 16 -7.63 -13.84 8.92
C ILE A 16 -8.21 -12.73 8.02
N ALA A 17 -9.36 -12.18 8.37
CA ALA A 17 -10.01 -11.11 7.60
C ALA A 17 -9.15 -9.84 7.55
N THR A 18 -8.53 -9.46 8.67
CA THR A 18 -7.62 -8.30 8.72
C THR A 18 -6.37 -8.54 7.87
N VAL A 19 -5.76 -9.73 7.92
CA VAL A 19 -4.64 -10.10 7.04
C VAL A 19 -5.03 -10.05 5.56
N LEU A 20 -6.19 -10.61 5.20
CA LEU A 20 -6.72 -10.55 3.84
C LEU A 20 -7.03 -9.13 3.38
N GLN A 21 -7.48 -8.26 4.29
CA GLN A 21 -7.77 -6.87 3.99
C GLN A 21 -6.49 -6.07 3.69
N PHE A 22 -5.40 -6.33 4.41
CA PHE A 22 -4.09 -5.74 4.11
C PHE A 22 -3.52 -6.23 2.77
N LEU A 23 -3.66 -7.52 2.47
CA LEU A 23 -3.25 -8.11 1.19
C LEU A 23 -4.06 -7.54 0.02
N THR A 24 -5.39 -7.50 0.17
CA THR A 24 -6.30 -6.97 -0.86
C THR A 24 -6.06 -5.48 -1.09
N GLY A 25 -5.85 -4.69 -0.02
CA GLY A 25 -5.52 -3.28 -0.13
C GLY A 25 -4.22 -3.04 -0.91
N THR A 26 -3.19 -3.85 -0.65
CA THR A 26 -1.90 -3.75 -1.35
C THR A 26 -2.03 -4.18 -2.81
N VAL A 27 -2.73 -5.29 -3.09
CA VAL A 27 -2.97 -5.79 -4.46
C VAL A 27 -3.82 -4.81 -5.25
N PHE A 28 -4.89 -4.28 -4.66
CA PHE A 28 -5.72 -3.25 -5.28
C PHE A 28 -4.90 -2.00 -5.58
N PHE A 29 -4.04 -1.58 -4.65
CA PHE A 29 -3.14 -0.45 -4.85
C PHE A 29 -2.11 -0.71 -5.95
N VAL A 30 -1.55 -1.93 -6.06
CA VAL A 30 -0.65 -2.34 -7.15
C VAL A 30 -1.38 -2.32 -8.49
N CYS A 31 -2.59 -2.85 -8.53
CA CYS A 31 -3.44 -2.88 -9.72
C CYS A 31 -3.81 -1.46 -10.14
N ASP A 32 -4.25 -0.61 -9.21
CA ASP A 32 -4.57 0.79 -9.48
C ASP A 32 -3.33 1.56 -9.94
N SER A 33 -2.18 1.36 -9.28
CA SER A 33 -0.88 1.93 -9.69
C SER A 33 -0.51 1.52 -11.11
N SER A 34 -0.73 0.26 -11.50
CA SER A 34 -0.48 -0.24 -12.85
C SER A 34 -1.41 0.43 -13.88
N VAL A 35 -2.66 0.68 -13.50
CA VAL A 35 -3.63 1.40 -14.33
C VAL A 35 -3.26 2.88 -14.46
N ILE A 36 -2.80 3.53 -13.38
CA ILE A 36 -2.38 4.92 -13.40
C ILE A 36 -1.09 5.10 -14.23
N CYS A 37 -0.09 4.21 -14.08
CA CYS A 37 1.12 4.21 -14.92
C CYS A 37 0.77 4.08 -16.40
N ASN A 38 -0.13 3.15 -16.76
CA ASN A 38 -0.60 3.00 -18.14
C ASN A 38 -1.35 4.24 -18.64
N ARG A 39 -2.12 4.92 -17.78
CA ARG A 39 -2.76 6.20 -18.11
C ARG A 39 -1.76 7.34 -18.27
N TYR A 40 -0.73 7.43 -17.43
CA TYR A 40 0.33 8.44 -17.51
C TYR A 40 1.12 8.33 -18.82
N ILE A 41 1.54 7.10 -19.16
CA ILE A 41 2.28 6.81 -20.39
C ILE A 41 1.43 7.15 -21.63
N ARG A 42 0.12 6.87 -21.61
CA ARG A 42 -0.77 7.16 -22.74
C ARG A 42 -1.22 8.61 -22.83
N LYS A 43 -1.39 9.33 -21.73
CA LYS A 43 -1.92 10.70 -21.76
C LYS A 43 -0.87 11.81 -21.81
N LYS A 44 0.42 11.57 -21.52
CA LYS A 44 1.50 12.60 -21.52
C LYS A 44 1.18 13.91 -20.78
N SER A 45 0.09 13.95 -20.02
CA SER A 45 -0.37 15.11 -19.29
C SER A 45 -0.91 14.65 -17.95
N THR A 46 -0.15 15.02 -16.92
CA THR A 46 -0.49 15.08 -15.51
C THR A 46 -1.74 15.93 -15.30
N GLY A 47 -2.92 15.39 -15.59
CA GLY A 47 -4.18 15.99 -15.13
C GLY A 47 -4.27 15.80 -13.61
N ASP A 48 -4.21 16.91 -12.86
CA ASP A 48 -4.61 17.13 -11.45
C ASP A 48 -4.29 16.04 -10.42
N THR A 49 -3.35 15.15 -10.71
CA THR A 49 -3.00 14.05 -9.80
C THR A 49 -2.01 14.60 -8.79
N SER A 50 -2.52 15.00 -7.63
CA SER A 50 -1.70 15.49 -6.53
C SER A 50 -0.69 14.44 -6.06
N ALA A 51 0.54 14.85 -5.78
CA ALA A 51 1.60 13.99 -5.23
C ALA A 51 1.28 13.49 -3.80
N PHE A 52 0.34 14.18 -3.15
CA PHE A 52 0.00 14.02 -1.73
C PHE A 52 -0.37 12.58 -1.31
N PRO A 53 -1.29 11.87 -1.99
CA PRO A 53 -1.63 10.48 -1.68
C PRO A 53 -0.44 9.50 -1.74
N PHE A 54 0.55 9.75 -2.59
CA PHE A 54 1.73 8.89 -2.71
C PHE A 54 2.68 9.05 -1.53
N ILE A 55 2.90 10.30 -1.10
CA ILE A 55 3.75 10.61 0.06
C ILE A 55 3.08 10.11 1.34
N SER A 56 1.76 10.31 1.51
CA SER A 56 1.03 9.80 2.67
C SER A 56 1.01 8.28 2.73
N GLY A 57 0.90 7.62 1.58
CA GLY A 57 0.96 6.16 1.48
C GLY A 57 2.35 5.60 1.81
N PHE A 58 3.42 6.24 1.31
CA PHE A 58 4.80 5.88 1.67
C PHE A 58 5.03 5.97 3.18
N LEU A 59 4.62 7.06 3.81
CA LEU A 59 4.77 7.26 5.25
C LEU A 59 3.98 6.22 6.06
N SER A 60 2.76 5.90 5.61
CA SER A 60 1.91 4.88 6.23
C SER A 60 2.57 3.50 6.16
N CYS A 61 3.06 3.09 4.99
CA CYS A 61 3.77 1.82 4.84
C CYS A 61 5.05 1.77 5.69
N PHE A 62 5.79 2.88 5.78
CA PHE A 62 7.00 2.94 6.62
C PHE A 62 6.69 2.76 8.11
N MET A 63 5.61 3.39 8.61
CA MET A 63 5.14 3.22 9.99
C MET A 63 4.74 1.78 10.28
N TRP A 64 3.98 1.15 9.37
CA TRP A 64 3.56 -0.24 9.52
C TRP A 64 4.71 -1.24 9.39
N LEU A 65 5.73 -0.93 8.59
CA LEU A 65 6.94 -1.75 8.48
C LEU A 65 7.72 -1.71 9.80
N LYS A 66 7.88 -0.52 10.40
CA LYS A 66 8.45 -0.40 11.75
C LYS A 66 7.65 -1.15 12.81
N TYR A 67 6.32 -1.10 12.72
CA TYR A 67 5.44 -1.84 13.61
C TYR A 67 5.57 -3.36 13.42
N GLY A 68 5.66 -3.84 12.18
CA GLY A 68 5.86 -5.26 11.87
C GLY A 68 7.19 -5.78 12.42
N VAL A 69 8.26 -4.97 12.38
CA VAL A 69 9.56 -5.32 12.99
C VAL A 69 9.45 -5.40 14.52
N LEU A 70 8.69 -4.50 15.16
CA LEU A 70 8.52 -4.50 16.62
C LEU A 70 7.68 -5.68 17.12
N THR A 71 6.70 -6.11 16.33
CA THR A 71 5.82 -7.25 16.65
C THR A 71 6.36 -8.59 16.13
N GLU A 72 7.52 -8.59 15.45
CA GLU A 72 8.15 -9.76 14.79
C GLU A 72 7.23 -10.49 13.78
N GLU A 73 6.24 -9.78 13.24
CA GLU A 73 5.25 -10.30 12.31
C GLU A 73 5.74 -10.23 10.87
N SER A 74 6.29 -11.34 10.37
CA SER A 74 6.91 -11.43 9.04
C SER A 74 5.95 -11.05 7.89
N THR A 75 4.66 -11.36 8.04
CA THR A 75 3.63 -11.03 7.04
C THR A 75 3.42 -9.52 6.90
N LEU A 76 3.39 -8.79 8.03
CA LEU A 76 3.24 -7.33 8.01
C LEU A 76 4.47 -6.65 7.41
N ILE A 77 5.67 -7.17 7.72
CA ILE A 77 6.93 -6.66 7.15
C ILE A 77 6.93 -6.83 5.63
N LEU A 78 6.63 -8.04 5.13
CA LEU A 78 6.69 -8.35 3.70
C LEU A 78 5.71 -7.49 2.87
N VAL A 79 4.46 -7.39 3.33
CA VAL A 79 3.41 -6.61 2.63
C VAL A 79 3.75 -5.12 2.61
N ASN A 80 4.17 -4.55 3.74
CA ASN A 80 4.52 -3.12 3.81
C ASN A 80 5.85 -2.78 3.14
N PHE A 81 6.79 -3.72 3.07
CA PHE A 81 8.02 -3.57 2.31
C PHE A 81 7.75 -3.43 0.80
N ILE A 82 6.91 -4.32 0.26
CA ILE A 82 6.48 -4.26 -1.15
C ILE A 82 5.71 -2.94 -1.40
N GLY A 83 4.79 -2.57 -0.50
CA GLY A 83 4.04 -1.32 -0.57
C GLY A 83 4.94 -0.08 -0.56
N SER A 84 5.92 -0.03 0.34
CA SER A 84 6.88 1.08 0.45
C SER A 84 7.74 1.23 -0.81
N ALA A 85 8.23 0.12 -1.38
CA ALA A 85 8.99 0.11 -2.63
C ALA A 85 8.15 0.65 -3.82
N LEU A 86 6.87 0.28 -3.89
CA LEU A 86 5.96 0.76 -4.91
C LEU A 86 5.68 2.27 -4.78
N PHE A 87 5.32 2.74 -3.57
CA PHE A 87 5.11 4.17 -3.33
C PHE A 87 6.37 5.00 -3.63
N PHE A 88 7.55 4.47 -3.30
CA PHE A 88 8.82 5.10 -3.62
C PHE A 88 9.04 5.18 -5.14
N SER A 89 8.84 4.09 -5.88
CA SER A 89 8.96 4.08 -7.33
C SER A 89 8.02 5.09 -8.00
N TYR A 90 6.81 5.23 -7.45
CA TYR A 90 5.83 6.17 -7.95
C TYR A 90 6.22 7.62 -7.68
N ALA A 91 6.73 7.91 -6.48
CA ALA A 91 7.27 9.22 -6.14
C ALA A 91 8.42 9.62 -7.07
N VAL A 92 9.30 8.69 -7.42
CA VAL A 92 10.40 8.92 -8.38
C VAL A 92 9.87 9.23 -9.77
N VAL A 93 8.95 8.43 -10.31
CA VAL A 93 8.35 8.68 -11.63
C VAL A 93 7.62 10.03 -11.65
N PHE A 94 6.84 10.33 -10.60
CA PHE A 94 6.16 11.61 -10.46
C PHE A 94 7.17 12.78 -10.41
N PHE A 95 8.25 12.65 -9.65
CA PHE A 95 9.28 13.69 -9.54
C PHE A 95 9.95 13.96 -10.89
N ILE A 96 10.31 12.91 -11.65
CA ILE A 96 10.90 13.04 -12.99
C ILE A 96 9.93 13.76 -13.93
N PHE A 97 8.67 13.34 -14.00
CA PHE A 97 7.69 13.97 -14.88
C PHE A 97 7.32 15.40 -14.47
N CYS A 98 7.26 15.69 -13.17
CA CYS A 98 6.87 17.00 -12.66
C CYS A 98 8.02 18.02 -12.73
N VAL A 99 9.27 17.59 -12.53
CA VAL A 99 10.47 18.41 -12.79
C VAL A 99 10.55 18.79 -14.26
N ASN A 100 10.25 17.86 -15.16
CA ASN A 100 10.35 18.10 -16.61
C ASN A 100 9.20 18.94 -17.19
N LYS A 101 8.23 19.36 -16.37
CA LYS A 101 7.10 20.23 -16.77
C LYS A 101 7.22 21.66 -16.23
N ARG A 102 8.35 22.00 -15.60
CA ARG A 102 8.70 23.37 -15.20
C ARG A 102 9.52 24.04 -16.30
N GLU A 103 8.92 24.16 -17.49
CA GLU A 103 9.31 25.12 -18.53
C GLU A 103 8.07 25.87 -19.00
#